data_AF-A0A365H1T6-F1
#
_entry.id   AF-A0A365H1T6-F1
#
_cell.length_a   1.000
_cell.length_b   1.000
_cell.length_c   1.000
_cell.angle_alpha   90.00
_cell.angle_beta   90.00
_cell.angle_gamma   90.00
#
_symmetry.space_group_name_H-M   'P 1'
#
loop_
_entity.id
_entity.type
_entity.pdbx_description
1 polymer ?
#
loop_
_entity_poly.entity_id
_entity_poly.type
_entity_poly.pdbx_seq_one_letter_code
_entity_poly.pdbx_strand_id
1 'polypeptide(L)'
;MAGPSLIQPRFPDDDGGADPRLSAALTGYAAGRVGEHAVLQELSGARLLMPVVAVVTELDDTSPDGLRREKESEMAVPTLIGADGRRGMLGFTSAETLERWRSDARPVPVDTRQACRAALDDGADALVIDVAGPVPFAVDGVRLHLLGEGRPIPPPHEDPDVLAAIEAAFGTEPGVVGVRVAAGDTAELSIRFGVDSDHDERAVVQRVTDRLAELLQGRIVGGVELGVVRR
;
A
#
# COMPACT_ATOMS: atom_id res chain seq x y z
N MET A 1 -44.65 -20.61 -4.19
CA MET A 1 -43.90 -20.24 -2.97
C MET A 1 -42.43 -20.43 -3.29
N ALA A 2 -41.70 -19.35 -3.58
CA ALA A 2 -40.25 -19.43 -3.69
C ALA A 2 -39.69 -19.68 -2.28
N GLY A 3 -38.90 -20.74 -2.12
CA GLY A 3 -38.23 -21.04 -0.85
C GLY A 3 -37.24 -19.94 -0.46
N PRO A 4 -36.75 -19.94 0.80
CA PRO A 4 -35.77 -18.94 1.23
C PRO A 4 -34.53 -19.02 0.32
N SER A 5 -34.18 -17.88 -0.28
CA SER A 5 -32.95 -17.74 -1.05
C SER A 5 -31.77 -17.82 -0.07
N LEU A 6 -30.96 -18.87 -0.20
CA LEU A 6 -29.70 -18.95 0.53
C LEU A 6 -28.80 -17.79 0.05
N ILE A 7 -28.28 -17.01 0.99
CA ILE A 7 -27.26 -15.99 0.68
C ILE A 7 -26.05 -16.75 0.14
N GLN A 8 -25.69 -16.52 -1.12
CA GLN A 8 -24.51 -17.14 -1.70
C GLN A 8 -23.26 -16.46 -1.14
N PRO A 9 -22.22 -17.22 -0.75
CA PRO A 9 -20.95 -16.63 -0.35
C PRO A 9 -20.33 -15.90 -1.54
N ARG A 10 -19.77 -14.72 -1.27
CA ARG A 10 -19.12 -13.89 -2.30
C ARG A 10 -17.92 -14.58 -2.95
N PHE A 11 -17.24 -15.44 -2.20
CA PHE A 11 -16.09 -16.22 -2.64
C PHE A 11 -16.37 -17.71 -2.36
N PRO A 12 -17.11 -18.41 -3.25
CA PRO A 12 -17.53 -19.78 -3.02
C PRO A 12 -16.38 -20.79 -3.04
N ASP A 13 -15.31 -20.49 -3.77
CA ASP A 13 -14.13 -21.34 -3.95
C ASP A 13 -12.91 -20.84 -3.14
N ASP A 14 -13.12 -19.97 -2.15
CA ASP A 14 -12.04 -19.45 -1.31
C ASP A 14 -11.52 -20.52 -0.34
N ASP A 15 -10.29 -20.97 -0.57
CA ASP A 15 -9.59 -21.93 0.28
C ASP A 15 -8.75 -21.24 1.37
N GLY A 16 -8.81 -19.91 1.45
CA GLY A 16 -8.04 -19.08 2.38
C GLY A 16 -6.58 -18.86 1.94
N GLY A 17 -6.17 -19.38 0.78
CA GLY A 17 -4.86 -19.16 0.20
C GLY A 17 -4.68 -17.74 -0.36
N ALA A 18 -3.42 -17.35 -0.53
CA ALA A 18 -3.08 -16.14 -1.27
C ALA A 18 -3.20 -16.38 -2.78
N ASP A 19 -3.61 -15.34 -3.50
CA ASP A 19 -3.57 -15.35 -4.97
C ASP A 19 -2.11 -15.59 -5.42
N PRO A 20 -1.81 -16.64 -6.21
CA PRO A 20 -0.45 -16.97 -6.61
C PRO A 20 0.27 -15.83 -7.36
N ARG A 21 -0.48 -15.02 -8.13
CA ARG A 21 0.09 -13.88 -8.85
C ARG A 21 0.47 -12.76 -7.89
N LEU A 22 -0.38 -12.46 -6.91
CA LEU A 22 -0.08 -11.50 -5.85
C LEU A 22 1.11 -11.96 -5.01
N SER A 23 1.16 -13.24 -4.62
CA SER A 23 2.31 -13.81 -3.89
C SER A 23 3.60 -13.70 -4.68
N ALA A 24 3.57 -13.97 -5.99
CA ALA A 24 4.74 -13.82 -6.86
C ALA A 24 5.19 -12.36 -6.98
N ALA A 25 4.25 -11.42 -7.13
CA ALA A 25 4.55 -9.99 -7.20
C ALA A 25 5.16 -9.48 -5.89
N LEU A 26 4.57 -9.81 -4.73
CA LEU A 26 5.12 -9.46 -3.41
C LEU A 26 6.52 -10.04 -3.19
N THR A 27 6.73 -11.31 -3.56
CA THR A 27 8.05 -11.95 -3.49
C THR A 27 9.07 -11.28 -4.42
N GLY A 28 8.64 -10.86 -5.61
CA GLY A 28 9.46 -10.10 -6.54
C GLY A 28 9.83 -8.72 -5.98
N TYR A 29 8.86 -8.03 -5.38
CA TYR A 29 9.03 -6.72 -4.75
C TYR A 29 10.03 -6.79 -3.58
N ALA A 30 9.84 -7.73 -2.65
CA ALA A 30 10.74 -7.92 -1.52
C ALA A 30 12.18 -8.23 -1.93
N ALA A 31 12.36 -8.83 -3.11
CA ALA A 31 13.68 -9.15 -3.65
C ALA A 31 14.22 -8.07 -4.61
N GLY A 32 13.55 -6.92 -4.77
CA GLY A 32 13.97 -5.85 -5.67
C GLY A 32 14.00 -6.27 -7.14
N ARG A 33 13.09 -7.15 -7.57
CA ARG A 33 12.95 -7.59 -8.97
C ARG A 33 11.79 -6.93 -9.72
N VAL A 34 10.79 -6.44 -8.99
CA VAL A 34 9.67 -5.66 -9.54
C VAL A 34 9.38 -4.47 -8.62
N GLY A 35 8.88 -3.37 -9.18
CA GLY A 35 8.47 -2.19 -8.40
C GLY A 35 7.09 -2.33 -7.77
N GLU A 36 6.75 -1.36 -6.93
CA GLU A 36 5.46 -1.20 -6.26
C GLU A 36 4.26 -1.33 -7.22
N HIS A 37 4.36 -0.74 -8.42
CA HIS A 37 3.29 -0.77 -9.42
C HIS A 37 2.86 -2.19 -9.80
N ALA A 38 3.81 -3.13 -9.91
CA ALA A 38 3.50 -4.53 -10.23
C ALA A 38 2.68 -5.22 -9.13
N VAL A 39 2.98 -4.93 -7.86
CA VAL A 39 2.20 -5.43 -6.72
C VAL A 39 0.79 -4.85 -6.74
N LEU A 40 0.67 -3.53 -6.95
CA LEU A 40 -0.62 -2.83 -6.97
C LEU A 40 -1.54 -3.33 -8.10
N GLN A 41 -0.98 -3.69 -9.27
CA GLN A 41 -1.75 -4.28 -10.36
C GLN A 41 -2.38 -5.62 -9.97
N GLU A 42 -1.58 -6.54 -9.40
CA GLU A 42 -2.09 -7.84 -8.94
C GLU A 42 -3.06 -7.69 -7.76
N LEU A 43 -2.80 -6.72 -6.88
CA LEU A 43 -3.65 -6.44 -5.74
C LEU A 43 -5.04 -5.95 -6.17
N SER A 44 -5.16 -5.20 -7.26
CA SER A 44 -6.43 -4.59 -7.70
C SER A 44 -7.59 -5.59 -7.90
N GLY A 45 -7.28 -6.82 -8.30
CA GLY A 45 -8.24 -7.91 -8.50
C GLY A 45 -8.27 -8.95 -7.39
N ALA A 46 -7.43 -8.79 -6.36
CA ALA A 46 -7.28 -9.80 -5.32
C ALA A 46 -8.41 -9.77 -4.29
N ARG A 47 -8.65 -10.92 -3.69
CA ARG A 47 -9.35 -11.05 -2.41
C ARG A 47 -8.34 -10.76 -1.28
N LEU A 48 -8.79 -10.10 -0.22
CA LEU A 48 -8.06 -9.83 1.04
C LEU A 48 -8.89 -10.27 2.25
N LEU A 49 -8.22 -10.68 3.34
CA LEU A 49 -8.86 -11.06 4.60
C LEU A 49 -8.74 -9.87 5.54
N MET A 50 -9.86 -9.26 5.88
CA MET A 50 -9.91 -8.29 6.98
C MET A 50 -9.93 -9.05 8.30
N PRO A 51 -9.02 -8.77 9.23
CA PRO A 51 -9.01 -9.40 10.54
C PRO A 51 -10.12 -8.79 11.42
N VAL A 52 -11.07 -9.59 11.87
CA VAL A 52 -12.03 -9.14 12.89
C VAL A 52 -11.71 -9.77 14.23
N VAL A 53 -11.47 -8.94 15.24
CA VAL A 53 -11.16 -9.37 16.60
C VAL A 53 -12.22 -8.85 17.57
N ALA A 54 -12.44 -9.60 18.64
CA ALA A 54 -13.24 -9.11 19.76
C ALA A 54 -12.38 -8.14 20.60
N VAL A 55 -12.86 -6.92 20.74
CA VAL A 55 -12.30 -5.88 21.62
C VAL A 55 -13.21 -5.75 22.83
N VAL A 56 -12.60 -5.68 24.01
CA VAL A 56 -13.31 -5.48 25.27
C VAL A 56 -13.34 -3.99 25.53
N THR A 57 -14.52 -3.39 25.55
CA THR A 57 -14.65 -1.93 25.57
C THR A 57 -14.74 -1.31 26.98
N GLU A 58 -15.11 -2.04 28.04
CA GLU A 58 -15.03 -1.51 29.42
C GLU A 58 -14.74 -2.60 30.48
N LEU A 59 -13.90 -2.26 31.47
CA LEU A 59 -13.88 -2.90 32.79
C LEU A 59 -14.64 -1.96 33.73
N ASP A 60 -15.91 -2.26 33.98
CA ASP A 60 -16.72 -1.51 34.92
C ASP A 60 -16.24 -1.83 36.35
N ASP A 61 -15.27 -1.05 36.84
CA ASP A 61 -14.75 -1.19 38.20
C ASP A 61 -15.82 -0.65 39.17
N THR A 62 -16.26 -1.54 40.08
CA THR A 62 -17.19 -1.36 41.20
C THR A 62 -18.70 -1.37 40.90
N SER A 63 -19.31 -2.56 40.99
CA SER A 63 -20.67 -2.69 41.57
C SER A 63 -20.56 -3.34 42.96
N PRO A 64 -21.10 -2.73 44.04
CA PRO A 64 -21.02 -3.28 45.40
C PRO A 64 -21.74 -4.63 45.62
N ASP A 65 -22.56 -5.08 44.67
CA ASP A 65 -23.50 -6.19 44.85
C ASP A 65 -23.05 -7.53 44.25
N GLY A 66 -21.80 -7.66 43.79
CA GLY A 66 -21.25 -8.96 43.35
C GLY A 66 -21.92 -9.59 42.12
N LEU A 67 -22.80 -8.86 41.43
CA LEU A 67 -23.39 -9.28 40.17
C LEU A 67 -22.40 -9.01 39.03
N ARG A 68 -21.90 -10.09 38.42
CA ARG A 68 -21.07 -10.04 37.22
C ARG A 68 -21.85 -9.36 36.10
N ARG A 69 -21.47 -8.12 35.76
CA ARG A 69 -22.02 -7.43 34.60
C ARG A 69 -21.46 -8.05 33.32
N GLU A 70 -22.33 -8.24 32.34
CA GLU A 70 -21.99 -8.87 31.06
C GLU A 70 -20.96 -8.01 30.32
N LYS A 71 -19.94 -8.70 29.78
CA LYS A 71 -18.81 -8.09 29.08
C LYS A 71 -19.25 -7.78 27.65
N GLU A 72 -19.66 -6.55 27.39
CA GLU A 72 -19.92 -6.10 26.01
C GLU A 72 -18.60 -6.20 25.22
N SER A 73 -18.61 -7.04 24.18
CA SER A 73 -17.47 -7.26 23.30
C SER A 73 -17.83 -6.68 21.94
N GLU A 74 -17.08 -5.68 21.51
CA GLU A 74 -17.24 -5.07 20.20
C GLU A 74 -16.35 -5.80 19.18
N MET A 75 -16.85 -6.02 17.97
CA MET A 75 -16.08 -6.63 16.89
C MET A 75 -15.44 -5.51 16.07
N ALA A 76 -14.12 -5.46 16.04
CA ALA A 76 -13.37 -4.41 15.36
C ALA A 76 -12.35 -4.97 14.37
N VAL A 77 -12.05 -4.19 13.33
CA VAL A 77 -10.90 -4.40 12.46
C VAL A 77 -9.72 -3.61 13.03
N PRO A 78 -8.62 -4.25 13.45
CA PRO A 78 -7.52 -3.53 14.07
C PRO A 78 -6.78 -2.58 13.12
N THR A 79 -6.42 -1.44 13.68
CA THR A 79 -5.61 -0.40 13.04
C THR A 79 -4.31 -0.23 13.83
N LEU A 80 -3.18 -0.25 13.13
CA LEU A 80 -1.85 0.04 13.70
C LEU A 80 -1.58 1.54 13.65
N ILE A 81 -0.77 2.03 14.59
CA ILE A 81 -0.22 3.38 14.55
C ILE A 81 1.27 3.26 14.20
N GLY A 82 1.66 3.82 13.06
CA GLY A 82 3.05 3.92 12.64
C GLY A 82 3.85 4.85 13.55
N ALA A 83 5.18 4.74 13.49
CA ALA A 83 6.07 5.63 14.26
C ALA A 83 5.92 7.11 13.84
N ASP A 84 5.43 7.35 12.63
CA ASP A 84 5.07 8.65 12.08
C ASP A 84 3.68 9.14 12.50
N GLY A 85 2.96 8.37 13.33
CA GLY A 85 1.61 8.66 13.80
C GLY A 85 0.50 8.30 12.80
N ARG A 86 0.84 7.83 11.60
CA ARG A 86 -0.16 7.42 10.60
C ARG A 86 -0.87 6.14 11.02
N ARG A 87 -2.15 6.06 10.69
CA ARG A 87 -3.05 4.94 10.97
C ARG A 87 -3.05 3.95 9.81
N GLY A 88 -2.71 2.69 10.07
CA GLY A 88 -2.72 1.61 9.08
C GLY A 88 -3.74 0.53 9.41
N MET A 89 -4.82 0.41 8.65
CA MET A 89 -5.77 -0.69 8.79
C MET A 89 -5.14 -1.99 8.29
N LEU A 90 -5.33 -3.09 9.01
CA LEU A 90 -4.74 -4.38 8.64
C LEU A 90 -5.56 -5.14 7.59
N GLY A 91 -4.86 -5.75 6.63
CA GLY A 91 -5.40 -6.74 5.70
C GLY A 91 -4.41 -7.88 5.48
N PHE A 92 -4.90 -9.05 5.07
CA PHE A 92 -4.05 -10.22 4.87
C PHE A 92 -4.33 -10.90 3.53
N THR A 93 -3.28 -11.39 2.89
CA THR A 93 -3.40 -12.14 1.63
C THR A 93 -3.79 -13.59 1.85
N SER A 94 -3.66 -14.14 3.06
CA SER A 94 -4.06 -15.52 3.34
C SER A 94 -4.44 -15.74 4.80
N ALA A 95 -5.10 -16.86 5.07
CA ALA A 95 -5.39 -17.31 6.43
C ALA A 95 -4.10 -17.62 7.20
N GLU A 96 -3.07 -18.14 6.53
CA GLU A 96 -1.76 -18.44 7.15
C GLU A 96 -1.08 -17.16 7.67
N THR A 97 -1.06 -16.10 6.86
CA THR A 97 -0.43 -14.83 7.26
C THR A 97 -1.22 -14.13 8.37
N LEU A 98 -2.55 -14.24 8.35
CA LEU A 98 -3.43 -13.76 9.41
C LEU A 98 -3.23 -14.54 10.73
N GLU A 99 -3.17 -15.88 10.67
CA GLU A 99 -2.96 -16.74 11.85
C GLU A 99 -1.59 -16.49 12.48
N ARG A 100 -0.56 -16.27 11.66
CA ARG A 100 0.79 -15.91 12.12
C ARG A 100 0.81 -14.58 12.87
N TRP A 101 -0.02 -13.61 12.45
CA TRP A 101 -0.17 -12.35 13.16
C TRP A 101 -0.96 -12.55 14.46
N ARG A 102 -2.14 -13.18 14.37
CA ARG A 102 -3.04 -13.37 15.51
C ARG A 102 -4.03 -14.51 15.29
N SER A 103 -3.89 -15.58 16.07
CA SER A 103 -4.68 -16.82 15.93
C SER A 103 -6.16 -16.71 16.33
N ASP A 104 -6.55 -15.74 17.17
CA ASP A 104 -7.96 -15.50 17.53
C ASP A 104 -8.68 -14.53 16.58
N ALA A 105 -7.99 -14.00 15.56
CA ALA A 105 -8.61 -13.15 14.55
C ALA A 105 -9.49 -13.96 13.60
N ARG A 106 -10.71 -13.46 13.35
CA ARG A 106 -11.64 -14.09 12.40
C ARG A 106 -11.40 -13.51 11.00
N PRO A 107 -11.16 -14.35 9.99
CA PRO A 107 -10.94 -13.88 8.63
C PRO A 107 -12.27 -13.48 7.98
N VAL A 108 -12.37 -12.24 7.49
CA VAL A 108 -13.49 -11.78 6.68
C VAL A 108 -13.01 -11.50 5.25
N PRO A 109 -13.36 -12.35 4.26
CA PRO A 109 -12.92 -12.16 2.89
C PRO A 109 -13.68 -11.00 2.24
N VAL A 110 -12.93 -10.09 1.64
CA VAL A 110 -13.40 -8.93 0.88
C VAL A 110 -12.56 -8.79 -0.39
N ASP A 111 -13.03 -8.05 -1.39
CA ASP A 111 -12.13 -7.63 -2.46
C ASP A 111 -11.27 -6.43 -2.02
N THR A 112 -10.16 -6.21 -2.71
CA THR A 112 -9.25 -5.08 -2.44
C THR A 112 -9.97 -3.73 -2.42
N ARG A 113 -10.93 -3.51 -3.32
CA ARG A 113 -11.70 -2.26 -3.36
C ARG A 113 -12.43 -2.02 -2.04
N GLN A 114 -13.10 -3.05 -1.51
CA GLN A 114 -13.79 -2.97 -0.22
C GLN A 114 -12.83 -2.79 0.94
N ALA A 115 -11.68 -3.47 0.94
CA ALA A 115 -10.66 -3.29 1.98
C ALA A 115 -10.13 -1.84 2.01
N CYS A 116 -9.77 -1.29 0.85
CA CYS A 116 -9.32 0.09 0.74
C CYS A 116 -10.40 1.09 1.13
N ARG A 117 -11.66 0.84 0.75
CA ARG A 117 -12.79 1.68 1.17
C ARG A 117 -13.02 1.64 2.67
N ALA A 118 -12.95 0.46 3.30
CA ALA A 118 -13.06 0.32 4.75
C ALA A 118 -11.95 1.08 5.48
N ALA A 119 -10.72 1.03 4.97
CA ALA A 119 -9.60 1.80 5.52
C ALA A 119 -9.88 3.31 5.46
N LEU A 120 -10.34 3.82 4.30
CA LEU A 120 -10.70 5.24 4.14
C LEU A 120 -11.88 5.66 5.02
N ASP A 121 -12.93 4.85 5.11
CA ASP A 121 -14.12 5.12 5.90
C ASP A 121 -13.81 5.17 7.41
N ASP A 122 -12.82 4.39 7.88
CA ASP A 122 -12.31 4.42 9.27
C ASP A 122 -11.29 5.56 9.52
N GLY A 123 -10.94 6.32 8.47
CA GLY A 123 -9.94 7.38 8.52
C GLY A 123 -8.51 6.85 8.72
N ALA A 124 -8.21 5.66 8.20
CA ALA A 124 -6.86 5.14 8.11
C ALA A 124 -6.12 5.80 6.93
N ASP A 125 -4.82 6.05 7.12
CA ASP A 125 -3.92 6.60 6.10
C ASP A 125 -3.43 5.53 5.12
N ALA A 126 -3.50 4.25 5.51
CA ALA A 126 -3.00 3.12 4.74
C ALA A 126 -3.81 1.84 4.98
N LEU A 127 -3.80 0.95 3.98
CA LEU A 127 -4.07 -0.49 4.15
C LEU A 127 -2.73 -1.21 4.23
N VAL A 128 -2.44 -1.84 5.37
CA VAL A 128 -1.19 -2.56 5.64
C VAL A 128 -1.43 -4.06 5.52
N ILE A 129 -0.77 -4.65 4.54
CA ILE A 129 -0.93 -6.04 4.11
C ILE A 129 0.16 -6.92 4.73
N ASP A 130 -0.24 -8.08 5.26
CA ASP A 130 0.64 -9.14 5.74
C ASP A 130 1.73 -8.64 6.71
N VAL A 131 1.32 -7.93 7.76
CA VAL A 131 2.26 -7.35 8.74
C VAL A 131 3.15 -8.39 9.44
N ALA A 132 2.72 -9.65 9.51
CA ALA A 132 3.50 -10.78 10.02
C ALA A 132 4.32 -11.52 8.94
N GLY A 133 4.39 -10.96 7.73
CA GLY A 133 5.07 -11.53 6.58
C GLY A 133 4.23 -12.57 5.81
N PRO A 134 4.79 -13.17 4.75
CA PRO A 134 6.22 -13.17 4.42
C PRO A 134 6.74 -11.85 3.85
N VAL A 135 5.88 -11.02 3.27
CA VAL A 135 6.23 -9.70 2.74
C VAL A 135 5.21 -8.67 3.23
N PRO A 136 5.55 -7.80 4.19
CA PRO A 136 4.69 -6.69 4.54
C PRO A 136 4.66 -5.67 3.40
N PHE A 137 3.47 -5.16 3.08
CA PHE A 137 3.27 -4.16 2.03
C PHE A 137 2.22 -3.15 2.46
N ALA A 138 2.35 -1.89 2.07
CA ALA A 138 1.38 -0.85 2.41
C ALA A 138 0.83 -0.22 1.14
N VAL A 139 -0.49 -0.02 1.12
CA VAL A 139 -1.18 0.80 0.12
C VAL A 139 -1.58 2.10 0.81
N ASP A 140 -1.01 3.22 0.39
CA ASP A 140 -1.30 4.54 0.92
C ASP A 140 -1.47 5.59 -0.20
N GLY A 141 -1.60 6.85 0.20
CA GLY A 141 -1.63 7.99 -0.72
C GLY A 141 -2.75 7.89 -1.75
N VAL A 142 -2.46 8.30 -3.00
CA VAL A 142 -3.46 8.29 -4.05
C VAL A 142 -3.91 6.88 -4.45
N ARG A 143 -3.07 5.87 -4.22
CA ARG A 143 -3.31 4.48 -4.65
C ARG A 143 -4.36 3.81 -3.78
N LEU A 144 -4.38 4.14 -2.48
CA LEU A 144 -5.45 3.72 -1.58
C LEU A 144 -6.81 4.22 -2.06
N HIS A 145 -6.88 5.49 -2.48
CA HIS A 145 -8.10 6.10 -3.02
C HIS A 145 -8.51 5.47 -4.35
N LEU A 146 -7.57 5.31 -5.28
CA LEU A 146 -7.86 4.70 -6.59
C LEU A 146 -8.37 3.27 -6.46
N LEU A 147 -7.74 2.46 -5.60
CA LEU A 147 -8.20 1.09 -5.34
C LEU A 147 -9.58 1.08 -4.65
N GLY A 148 -9.83 1.96 -3.68
CA GLY A 148 -11.15 2.11 -3.05
C GLY A 148 -12.26 2.55 -4.02
N GLU A 149 -11.91 3.36 -5.03
CA GLU A 149 -12.81 3.76 -6.11
C GLU A 149 -13.00 2.66 -7.17
N GLY A 150 -12.10 1.67 -7.22
CA GLY A 150 -12.06 0.64 -8.27
C GLY A 150 -11.49 1.17 -9.59
N ARG A 151 -10.61 2.17 -9.52
CA ARG A 151 -9.94 2.79 -10.66
C ARG A 151 -8.59 2.14 -10.93
N PRO A 152 -8.12 2.18 -12.19
CA PRO A 152 -6.80 1.65 -12.51
C PRO A 152 -5.70 2.43 -11.81
N ILE A 153 -4.63 1.72 -11.44
CA ILE A 153 -3.41 2.32 -10.92
C ILE A 153 -2.63 2.91 -12.09
N PRO A 154 -2.25 4.21 -12.05
CA PRO A 154 -1.49 4.84 -13.12
C PRO A 154 -0.10 4.22 -13.24
N PRO A 155 0.49 4.20 -14.44
CA PRO A 155 1.89 3.84 -14.59
C PRO A 155 2.78 4.86 -13.84
N PRO A 156 4.03 4.50 -13.47
CA PRO A 156 4.87 5.34 -12.63
C PRO A 156 5.07 6.81 -13.09
N HIS A 157 5.15 7.06 -14.40
CA HIS A 157 5.33 8.40 -14.95
C HIS A 157 4.07 9.27 -14.91
N GLU A 158 2.91 8.70 -14.58
CA GLU A 158 1.64 9.38 -14.38
C GLU A 158 1.17 9.34 -12.93
N ASP A 159 1.93 8.67 -12.05
CA ASP A 159 1.56 8.47 -10.66
C ASP A 159 1.89 9.73 -9.83
N PRO A 160 0.89 10.42 -9.24
CA PRO A 160 1.09 11.65 -8.47
C PRO A 160 2.11 11.54 -7.34
N ASP A 161 2.17 10.42 -6.64
CA ASP A 161 3.08 10.25 -5.51
C ASP A 161 4.52 9.98 -5.98
N VAL A 162 4.68 9.34 -7.15
CA VAL A 162 6.00 9.21 -7.82
C VAL A 162 6.45 10.57 -8.34
N LEU A 163 5.56 11.32 -8.98
CA LEU A 163 5.85 12.67 -9.47
C LEU A 163 6.21 13.63 -8.33
N ALA A 164 5.53 13.56 -7.20
CA ALA A 164 5.87 14.34 -6.01
C ALA A 164 7.25 13.98 -5.43
N ALA A 165 7.62 12.69 -5.45
CA ALA A 165 8.96 12.26 -5.03
C ALA A 165 10.05 12.77 -5.99
N ILE A 166 9.79 12.76 -7.30
CA ILE A 166 10.68 13.37 -8.31
C ILE A 166 10.78 14.88 -8.07
N GLU A 167 9.66 15.56 -7.86
CA GLU A 167 9.65 17.01 -7.57
C GLU A 167 10.46 17.33 -6.31
N ALA A 168 10.35 16.52 -5.24
CA ALA A 168 11.17 16.69 -4.04
C ALA A 168 12.68 16.50 -4.31
N ALA A 169 13.04 15.53 -5.15
CA ALA A 169 14.44 15.26 -5.50
C ALA A 169 15.09 16.41 -6.29
N PHE A 170 14.36 16.97 -7.27
CA PHE A 170 14.86 17.99 -8.18
C PHE A 170 14.59 19.42 -7.73
N GLY A 171 13.42 19.69 -7.14
CA GLY A 171 12.99 21.04 -6.73
C GLY A 171 13.83 21.63 -5.60
N THR A 172 14.57 20.79 -4.90
CA THR A 172 15.52 21.20 -3.85
C THR A 172 16.96 21.40 -4.37
N GLU A 173 17.24 21.10 -5.64
CA GLU A 173 18.59 21.15 -6.20
C GLU A 173 18.88 22.45 -6.97
N PRO A 174 19.84 23.27 -6.50
CA PRO A 174 20.27 24.47 -7.23
C PRO A 174 20.83 24.14 -8.62
N GLY A 175 20.48 24.96 -9.61
CA GLY A 175 20.95 24.82 -10.98
C GLY A 175 20.14 23.85 -11.85
N VAL A 176 19.18 23.11 -11.30
CA VAL A 176 18.23 22.32 -12.12
C VAL A 176 17.23 23.26 -12.79
N VAL A 177 17.05 23.10 -14.10
CA VAL A 177 16.06 23.84 -14.89
C VAL A 177 15.20 22.91 -15.73
N GLY A 178 13.87 23.06 -15.63
CA GLY A 178 12.90 22.37 -16.49
C GLY A 178 12.98 20.85 -16.42
N VAL A 179 12.29 20.25 -15.45
CA VAL A 179 12.19 18.78 -15.32
C VAL A 179 11.01 18.27 -16.14
N ARG A 180 11.23 17.20 -16.90
CA ARG A 180 10.17 16.47 -17.62
C ARG A 180 10.29 14.98 -17.31
N VAL A 181 9.15 14.38 -16.97
CA VAL A 181 9.02 12.95 -16.68
C VAL A 181 8.22 12.30 -17.81
N ALA A 182 8.64 11.12 -18.22
CA ALA A 182 7.97 10.29 -19.22
C ALA A 182 8.19 8.80 -18.90
N ALA A 183 7.47 7.93 -19.62
CA ALA A 183 7.82 6.51 -19.67
C ALA A 183 9.27 6.35 -20.17
N GLY A 184 10.03 5.44 -19.56
CA GLY A 184 11.36 5.07 -20.06
C GLY A 184 11.26 4.14 -21.27
N ASP A 185 12.29 4.16 -22.12
CA ASP A 185 12.36 3.27 -23.29
C ASP A 185 12.85 1.87 -22.89
N THR A 186 13.81 1.82 -21.96
CA THR A 186 14.42 0.60 -21.40
C THR A 186 14.34 0.54 -19.87
N ALA A 187 13.72 1.54 -19.25
CA ALA A 187 13.54 1.69 -17.81
C ALA A 187 12.07 2.04 -17.46
N GLU A 188 11.72 2.01 -16.16
CA GLU A 188 10.36 2.37 -15.73
C GLU A 188 10.05 3.87 -15.94
N LEU A 189 11.08 4.72 -15.86
CA LEU A 189 10.97 6.16 -15.97
C LEU A 189 12.09 6.73 -16.83
N SER A 190 11.77 7.78 -17.60
CA SER A 190 12.74 8.69 -18.20
C SER A 190 12.54 10.08 -17.61
N ILE A 191 13.59 10.66 -17.05
CA ILE A 191 13.60 12.01 -16.51
C ILE A 191 14.63 12.85 -17.27
N ARG A 192 14.16 13.93 -17.90
CA ARG A 192 14.99 14.89 -18.63
C ARG A 192 14.96 16.24 -17.96
N PHE A 193 16.13 16.83 -17.75
CA PHE A 193 16.28 18.13 -17.11
C PHE A 193 17.46 18.90 -17.69
N GLY A 194 17.45 20.22 -17.58
CA GLY A 194 18.62 21.05 -17.89
C GLY A 194 19.40 21.38 -16.62
N VAL A 195 20.67 21.73 -16.82
CA VAL A 195 21.52 22.30 -15.77
C VAL A 195 21.94 23.70 -16.20
N ASP A 196 21.79 24.67 -15.31
CA ASP A 196 22.26 26.03 -15.49
C ASP A 196 23.79 26.06 -15.69
N SER A 197 24.27 26.88 -16.63
CA SER A 197 25.69 26.98 -16.96
C SER A 197 26.59 27.40 -15.80
N ASP A 198 26.03 28.04 -14.78
CA ASP A 198 26.78 28.47 -13.58
C ASP A 198 27.01 27.32 -12.58
N HIS A 199 26.47 26.12 -12.84
CA HIS A 199 26.55 24.96 -11.96
C HIS A 199 27.33 23.80 -12.60
N ASP A 200 28.01 23.00 -11.78
CA ASP A 200 28.68 21.79 -12.23
C ASP A 200 27.64 20.69 -12.56
N GLU A 201 27.46 20.42 -13.86
CA GLU A 201 26.55 19.38 -14.40
C GLU A 201 26.75 18.04 -13.70
N ARG A 202 27.99 17.59 -13.52
CA ARG A 202 28.27 16.27 -12.93
C ARG A 202 27.87 16.24 -11.46
N ALA A 203 28.15 17.32 -10.74
CA ALA A 203 27.83 17.41 -9.32
C ALA A 203 26.30 17.48 -9.09
N VAL A 204 25.58 18.24 -9.94
CA VAL A 204 24.11 18.31 -9.91
C VAL A 204 23.50 16.94 -10.21
N VAL A 205 23.94 16.28 -11.30
CA VAL A 205 23.46 14.94 -11.69
C VAL A 205 23.66 13.93 -10.56
N GLN A 206 24.83 13.93 -9.91
CA GLN A 206 25.08 13.00 -8.79
C GLN A 206 24.10 13.22 -7.64
N ARG A 207 23.91 14.48 -7.21
CA ARG A 207 23.02 14.81 -6.08
C ARG A 207 21.57 14.44 -6.35
N VAL A 208 21.05 14.73 -7.55
CA VAL A 208 19.67 14.34 -7.88
C VAL A 208 19.53 12.83 -8.00
N THR A 209 20.55 12.13 -8.50
CA THR A 209 20.54 10.66 -8.58
C THR A 209 20.49 10.03 -7.19
N ASP A 210 21.31 10.52 -6.26
CA ASP A 210 21.34 10.02 -4.88
C ASP A 210 19.98 10.25 -4.18
N ARG A 211 19.39 11.44 -4.35
CA ARG A 211 18.05 11.74 -3.81
C ARG A 211 16.94 10.91 -4.46
N LEU A 212 16.99 10.69 -5.77
CA LEU A 212 16.03 9.82 -6.45
C LEU A 212 16.11 8.38 -5.96
N ALA A 213 17.33 7.86 -5.76
CA ALA A 213 17.53 6.51 -5.25
C ALA A 213 16.92 6.34 -3.85
N GLU A 214 17.02 7.36 -3.00
CA GLU A 214 16.39 7.40 -1.67
C GLU A 214 14.86 7.51 -1.77
N LEU A 215 14.35 8.51 -2.51
CA LEU A 215 12.92 8.85 -2.53
C LEU A 215 12.05 7.89 -3.36
N LEU A 216 12.64 7.18 -4.32
CA LEU A 216 11.94 6.20 -5.18
C LEU A 216 12.20 4.75 -4.76
N GLN A 217 12.90 4.53 -3.64
CA GLN A 217 13.21 3.19 -3.15
C GLN A 217 11.92 2.35 -3.00
N GLY A 218 11.93 1.14 -3.55
CA GLY A 218 10.78 0.22 -3.56
C GLY A 218 9.70 0.59 -4.58
N ARG A 219 9.47 1.88 -4.82
CA ARG A 219 8.51 2.35 -5.84
C ARG A 219 8.94 1.98 -7.25
N ILE A 220 10.22 2.19 -7.55
CA ILE A 220 10.83 1.96 -8.88
C ILE A 220 11.99 0.98 -8.76
N VAL A 221 12.01 -0.05 -9.59
CA VAL A 221 13.03 -1.11 -9.57
C VAL A 221 13.67 -1.35 -10.94
N GLY A 222 12.93 -1.21 -12.03
CA GLY A 222 13.40 -1.29 -13.41
C GLY A 222 14.24 -0.10 -13.88
N GLY A 223 14.72 0.73 -12.94
CA GLY A 223 15.65 1.84 -13.21
C GLY A 223 15.00 3.14 -13.64
N VAL A 224 15.83 4.18 -13.71
CA VAL A 224 15.48 5.52 -14.18
C VAL A 224 16.50 5.95 -15.23
N GLU A 225 16.03 6.28 -16.43
CA GLU A 225 16.83 6.92 -17.47
C GLU A 225 16.94 8.41 -17.16
N LEU A 226 18.16 8.89 -16.86
CA LEU A 226 18.43 10.30 -16.61
C LEU A 226 19.12 10.93 -17.81
N GLY A 227 18.55 12.03 -18.32
CA GLY A 227 19.11 12.77 -19.47
C GLY A 227 19.23 14.26 -19.21
N VAL A 228 20.44 14.80 -19.36
CA VAL A 228 20.67 16.26 -19.32
C VAL A 228 20.43 16.84 -20.71
N VAL A 229 19.54 17.84 -20.80
CA VAL A 229 19.26 18.56 -22.04
C VAL A 229 20.07 19.87 -22.03
N ARG A 230 21.04 19.97 -22.94
CA ARG A 230 21.75 21.23 -23.19
C ARG A 230 20.87 22.12 -24.08
N ARG A 231 20.65 23.36 -23.66
CA ARG A 231 20.08 24.40 -24.51
C ARG A 231 21.18 25.09 -25.31
#